data_AF-A0A928WHV5-F1
#
_entry.id   AF-A0A928WHV5-F1
#
_cell.length_a   1.000
_cell.length_b   1.000
_cell.length_c   1.000
_cell.angle_alpha   90.00
_cell.angle_beta   90.00
_cell.angle_gamma   90.00
#
_symmetry.space_group_name_H-M   'P 1'
#
loop_
_entity.id
_entity.type
_entity.pdbx_description
1 polymer ?
#
loop_
_entity_poly.entity_id
_entity_poly.type
_entity_poly.pdbx_seq_one_letter_code
_entity_poly.pdbx_strand_id
1 'polypeptide(L)'
;MQELNSDELLLTFQELRDKCFRHIKEVHTRYSVGYKFTDPDIDWLNQELTNILDSLRNNKAVYNYEDLVNAFYSVISELEYGQILYPNSLIVLGNRLCRILKFLRGYPVQIAYGIFTKQGNGKLKHTSYTTTLKEPVQRVLIIDPLTKNL
;
A
#
# COMPACT_ATOMS: atom_id res chain seq x y z
N MET A 1 -29.55 -13.78 -25.77
CA MET A 1 -28.57 -12.73 -25.47
C MET A 1 -28.94 -12.16 -24.13
N GLN A 2 -28.20 -12.51 -23.08
CA GLN A 2 -28.35 -11.86 -21.78
C GLN A 2 -27.60 -10.53 -21.85
N GLU A 3 -28.32 -9.45 -21.60
CA GLU A 3 -27.74 -8.12 -21.42
C GLU A 3 -26.81 -8.18 -20.20
N LEU A 4 -25.53 -7.95 -20.44
CA LEU A 4 -24.55 -7.68 -19.39
C LEU A 4 -24.94 -6.35 -18.75
N ASN A 5 -25.51 -6.41 -17.56
CA ASN A 5 -25.74 -5.23 -16.74
C ASN A 5 -24.41 -4.49 -16.56
N SER A 6 -24.35 -3.30 -17.13
CA SER A 6 -23.39 -2.26 -16.84
C SER A 6 -23.49 -1.88 -15.36
N ASP A 7 -22.37 -2.00 -14.64
CA ASP A 7 -21.95 -1.26 -13.43
C ASP A 7 -21.32 -2.14 -12.33
N GLU A 8 -20.46 -3.11 -12.69
CA GLU A 8 -19.45 -3.57 -11.72
C GLU A 8 -18.37 -2.48 -11.58
N LEU A 9 -18.58 -1.57 -10.63
CA LEU A 9 -17.65 -0.46 -10.36
C LEU A 9 -16.30 -1.02 -9.87
N LEU A 10 -15.23 -0.66 -10.59
CA LEU A 10 -13.86 -0.95 -10.19
C LEU A 10 -13.57 -0.30 -8.84
N LEU A 11 -13.21 -1.11 -7.84
CA LEU A 11 -12.82 -0.60 -6.52
C LEU A 11 -11.59 0.31 -6.62
N THR A 12 -11.69 1.47 -5.99
CA THR A 12 -10.58 2.41 -5.85
C THR A 12 -9.55 1.90 -4.85
N PHE A 13 -8.34 2.45 -4.92
CA PHE A 13 -7.29 2.19 -3.94
C PHE A 13 -7.76 2.43 -2.49
N GLN A 14 -8.50 3.51 -2.24
CA GLN A 14 -8.97 3.83 -0.89
C GLN A 14 -9.98 2.80 -0.39
N GLU A 15 -10.91 2.36 -1.23
CA GLU A 15 -11.88 1.32 -0.86
C GLU A 15 -11.20 -0.02 -0.57
N LEU A 16 -10.18 -0.40 -1.36
CA LEU A 16 -9.37 -1.59 -1.11
C LEU A 16 -8.62 -1.47 0.23
N ARG A 17 -8.04 -0.30 0.50
CA ARG A 17 -7.32 -0.03 1.74
C ARG A 17 -8.23 -0.10 2.96
N ASP A 18 -9.42 0.49 2.89
CA ASP A 18 -10.38 0.46 3.98
C ASP A 18 -10.85 -0.97 4.29
N LYS A 19 -11.04 -1.79 3.25
CA LYS A 19 -11.34 -3.22 3.41
C LYS A 19 -10.18 -3.97 4.06
N CYS A 20 -8.94 -3.76 3.61
CA CYS A 20 -7.74 -4.35 4.21
C CYS A 20 -7.57 -3.94 5.68
N PHE A 21 -7.72 -2.65 5.98
CA PHE A 21 -7.57 -2.12 7.33
C PHE A 21 -8.60 -2.71 8.29
N ARG A 22 -9.86 -2.77 7.87
CA ARG A 22 -10.93 -3.38 8.66
C ARG A 22 -10.65 -4.85 8.93
N HIS A 23 -10.30 -5.61 7.90
CA HIS A 23 -9.97 -7.03 8.02
C HIS A 23 -8.82 -7.27 9.02
N ILE A 24 -7.68 -6.61 8.81
CA ILE A 24 -6.50 -6.82 9.67
C ILE A 24 -6.77 -6.35 11.10
N LYS A 25 -7.48 -5.24 11.30
CA LYS A 25 -7.84 -4.76 12.63
C LYS A 25 -8.78 -5.72 13.36
N GLU A 26 -9.77 -6.30 12.67
CA GLU A 26 -10.67 -7.30 13.24
C GLU A 26 -9.93 -8.57 13.65
N VAL A 27 -9.04 -9.07 12.79
CA VAL A 27 -8.25 -10.26 13.10
C VAL A 27 -7.29 -9.97 14.25
N HIS A 28 -6.52 -8.89 14.18
CA HIS A 28 -5.60 -8.50 15.25
C HIS A 28 -6.30 -8.28 16.60
N THR A 29 -7.44 -7.58 16.64
CA THR A 29 -8.17 -7.37 17.91
C THR A 29 -8.72 -8.67 18.51
N ARG A 30 -9.04 -9.68 17.69
CA ARG A 30 -9.47 -11.00 18.17
C ARG A 30 -8.32 -11.82 18.78
N TYR A 31 -7.09 -11.63 18.28
CA TYR A 31 -5.94 -12.44 18.68
C TYR A 31 -4.92 -11.71 19.57
N SER A 32 -5.05 -10.39 19.74
CA SER A 32 -4.07 -9.53 20.40
C SER A 32 -4.78 -8.58 21.37
N VAL A 33 -5.07 -9.06 22.57
CA VAL A 33 -5.59 -8.18 23.65
C VAL A 33 -4.44 -7.29 24.14
N GLY A 34 -4.43 -6.03 23.69
CA GLY A 34 -3.54 -4.98 24.23
C GLY A 34 -2.10 -4.95 23.69
N TYR A 35 -1.74 -5.81 22.74
CA TYR A 35 -0.42 -5.76 22.10
C TYR A 35 -0.41 -4.84 20.87
N LYS A 36 0.72 -4.15 20.67
CA LYS A 36 0.97 -3.34 19.48
C LYS A 36 1.19 -4.28 18.29
N PHE A 37 0.63 -3.94 17.12
CA PHE A 37 0.90 -4.69 15.88
C PHE A 37 2.38 -4.51 15.51
N THR A 38 3.20 -5.51 15.75
CA THR A 38 4.65 -5.48 15.47
C THR A 38 5.12 -6.86 15.05
N ASP A 39 6.03 -6.92 14.08
CA ASP A 39 6.65 -8.16 13.63
C ASP A 39 5.69 -9.28 13.21
N PRO A 40 4.73 -9.00 12.29
CA PRO A 40 3.83 -10.03 11.78
C PRO A 40 4.58 -11.12 11.01
N ASP A 41 4.21 -12.36 11.26
CA ASP A 41 4.70 -13.52 10.50
C ASP A 41 4.33 -13.41 9.01
N ILE A 42 5.28 -13.71 8.11
CA ILE A 42 5.08 -13.56 6.66
C ILE A 42 4.08 -14.56 6.09
N ASP A 43 4.02 -15.77 6.64
CA ASP A 43 3.07 -16.78 6.17
C ASP A 43 1.66 -16.41 6.62
N TRP A 44 1.51 -15.87 7.83
CA TRP A 44 0.27 -15.26 8.29
C TRP A 44 -0.16 -14.09 7.38
N LEU A 45 0.73 -13.16 7.04
CA LEU A 45 0.40 -12.06 6.12
C LEU A 45 -0.05 -12.56 4.74
N ASN A 46 0.61 -13.59 4.22
CA ASN A 46 0.23 -14.21 2.95
C ASN A 46 -1.16 -14.86 3.04
N GLN A 47 -1.47 -15.50 4.16
CA GLN A 47 -2.79 -16.07 4.41
C GLN A 47 -3.86 -14.97 4.48
N GLU A 48 -3.59 -13.86 5.18
CA GLU A 48 -4.54 -12.76 5.32
C GLU A 48 -4.80 -12.05 3.98
N LEU A 49 -3.77 -11.84 3.16
CA LEU A 49 -3.95 -11.34 1.81
C LEU A 49 -4.82 -12.29 0.96
N THR A 50 -4.63 -13.60 1.12
CA THR A 50 -5.44 -14.63 0.44
C THR A 50 -6.89 -14.59 0.91
N ASN A 51 -7.14 -14.45 2.22
CA ASN A 51 -8.48 -14.32 2.79
C ASN A 51 -9.21 -13.09 2.23
N ILE A 52 -8.51 -11.97 2.05
CA ILE A 52 -9.08 -10.75 1.44
C ILE A 52 -9.38 -10.99 -0.05
N LEU A 53 -8.48 -11.62 -0.80
CA LEU A 53 -8.68 -11.98 -2.21
C LEU A 53 -9.93 -12.84 -2.40
N ASP A 54 -10.09 -13.87 -1.56
CA ASP A 54 -11.24 -14.77 -1.61
C ASP A 54 -12.53 -14.04 -1.24
N SER A 55 -12.50 -13.16 -0.23
CA SER A 55 -13.63 -12.32 0.14
C SER A 55 -14.06 -11.39 -1.01
N LEU A 56 -13.11 -10.73 -1.68
CA LEU A 56 -13.40 -9.88 -2.84
C LEU A 56 -14.00 -10.69 -4.00
N ARG A 57 -13.45 -11.88 -4.26
CA ARG A 57 -13.94 -12.79 -5.31
C ARG A 57 -15.36 -13.29 -5.02
N ASN A 58 -15.63 -13.69 -3.78
CA ASN A 58 -16.95 -14.15 -3.35
C ASN A 58 -18.01 -13.05 -3.45
N ASN A 59 -17.59 -11.79 -3.24
CA ASN A 59 -18.44 -10.61 -3.41
C ASN A 59 -18.51 -10.11 -4.86
N LYS A 60 -17.88 -10.81 -5.82
CA LYS A 60 -17.78 -10.40 -7.24
C LYS A 60 -17.27 -8.96 -7.41
N ALA A 61 -16.37 -8.52 -6.53
CA ALA A 61 -15.77 -7.20 -6.62
C ALA A 61 -14.75 -7.14 -7.75
N VAL A 62 -14.79 -6.10 -8.57
CA VAL A 62 -13.78 -5.81 -9.60
C VAL A 62 -12.69 -4.93 -8.98
N TYR A 63 -11.43 -5.34 -9.11
CA TYR A 63 -10.28 -4.62 -8.55
C TYR A 63 -9.02 -4.86 -9.36
N ASN A 64 -8.05 -3.94 -9.24
CA ASN A 64 -6.69 -4.16 -9.73
C ASN A 64 -5.86 -4.87 -8.64
N TYR A 65 -5.20 -5.97 -9.00
CA TYR A 65 -4.39 -6.75 -8.07
C TYR A 65 -3.20 -5.96 -7.49
N GLU A 66 -2.54 -5.12 -8.29
CA GLU A 66 -1.44 -4.27 -7.82
C GLU A 66 -1.94 -3.23 -6.82
N ASP A 67 -3.13 -2.65 -7.02
CA ASP A 67 -3.74 -1.74 -6.05
C ASP A 67 -4.10 -2.44 -4.74
N LEU A 68 -4.56 -3.69 -4.80
CA LEU A 68 -4.82 -4.48 -3.60
C LEU A 68 -3.52 -4.75 -2.83
N VAL A 69 -2.43 -5.14 -3.51
CA VAL A 69 -1.13 -5.36 -2.86
C VAL A 69 -0.63 -4.04 -2.23
N ASN A 70 -0.73 -2.93 -2.96
CA ASN A 70 -0.39 -1.61 -2.44
C ASN A 70 -1.21 -1.25 -1.20
N ALA A 71 -2.52 -1.47 -1.25
CA ALA A 71 -3.44 -1.19 -0.17
C ALA A 71 -3.14 -2.05 1.08
N PHE A 72 -2.90 -3.35 0.87
CA PHE A 72 -2.58 -4.28 1.94
C PHE A 72 -1.28 -3.90 2.66
N TYR A 73 -0.17 -3.74 1.94
CA TYR A 73 1.11 -3.42 2.56
C TYR A 73 1.20 -1.97 3.06
N SER A 74 0.39 -1.05 2.53
CA SER A 74 0.15 0.28 3.14
C SER A 74 -0.48 0.15 4.53
N VAL A 75 -1.47 -0.74 4.69
CA VAL A 75 -2.11 -1.01 5.99
C VAL A 75 -1.14 -1.67 6.96
N ILE A 76 -0.37 -2.67 6.53
CA ILE A 76 0.64 -3.32 7.39
C ILE A 76 1.65 -2.28 7.90
N SER A 77 2.14 -1.41 7.01
CA SER A 77 3.04 -0.31 7.39
C SER A 77 2.39 0.69 8.36
N GLU A 78 1.12 1.05 8.15
CA GLU A 78 0.38 1.94 9.05
C GLU A 78 0.25 1.34 10.46
N LEU A 79 -0.15 0.07 10.55
CA LEU A 79 -0.38 -0.58 11.83
C LEU A 79 0.91 -0.75 12.62
N GLU A 80 2.02 -1.02 11.94
CA GLU A 80 3.33 -1.21 12.56
C GLU A 80 4.00 0.11 12.99
N TYR A 81 4.03 1.08 12.07
CA TYR A 81 4.79 2.32 12.24
C TYR A 81 3.93 3.54 12.63
N GLY A 82 2.60 3.39 12.69
CA GLY A 82 1.67 4.47 13.03
C GLY A 82 1.55 5.55 11.95
N GLN A 83 1.99 5.27 10.72
CA GLN A 83 2.00 6.23 9.62
C GLN A 83 1.42 5.68 8.34
N ILE A 84 0.52 6.47 7.73
CA ILE A 84 -0.06 6.12 6.45
C ILE A 84 0.91 6.47 5.32
N LEU A 85 1.28 5.48 4.52
CA LEU A 85 2.05 5.64 3.30
C LEU A 85 1.23 5.15 2.10
N TYR A 86 1.22 5.91 1.02
CA TYR A 86 0.53 5.57 -0.22
C TYR A 86 1.54 5.38 -1.36
N PRO A 87 1.14 4.70 -2.45
CA PRO A 87 1.77 4.94 -3.74
C PRO A 87 1.79 6.45 -4.02
N ASN A 88 2.89 6.93 -4.59
CA ASN A 88 3.21 8.35 -4.83
C ASN A 88 3.51 9.22 -3.60
N SER A 89 3.45 8.72 -2.37
CA SER A 89 3.89 9.49 -1.20
C SER A 89 5.36 9.92 -1.36
N LEU A 90 5.65 11.16 -0.96
CA LEU A 90 7.02 11.69 -0.91
C LEU A 90 7.61 11.43 0.47
N ILE A 91 8.74 10.74 0.50
CA ILE A 91 9.44 10.34 1.71
C ILE A 91 10.92 10.72 1.63
N VAL A 92 11.58 10.81 2.77
CA VAL A 92 13.04 10.91 2.86
C VAL A 92 13.61 9.54 3.21
N LEU A 93 14.55 9.06 2.39
CA LEU A 93 15.35 7.86 2.67
C LEU A 93 16.83 8.24 2.77
N GLY A 94 17.43 8.06 3.95
CA GLY A 94 18.73 8.65 4.26
C GLY A 94 18.64 10.18 4.15
N ASN A 95 19.24 10.74 3.10
CA ASN A 95 19.22 12.18 2.81
C ASN A 95 18.63 12.50 1.42
N ARG A 96 17.80 11.61 0.87
CA ARG A 96 17.25 11.75 -0.48
C ARG A 96 15.73 11.84 -0.44
N LEU A 97 15.18 12.82 -1.16
CA LEU A 97 13.76 12.91 -1.43
C LEU A 97 13.38 11.85 -2.48
N CYS A 98 12.48 10.96 -2.09
CA CYS A 98 12.07 9.79 -2.86
C CYS A 98 10.55 9.79 -3.02
N ARG A 99 10.06 9.29 -4.15
CA ARG A 99 8.63 9.01 -4.35
C ARG A 99 8.39 7.51 -4.25
N ILE A 100 7.48 7.07 -3.39
CA ILE A 100 7.05 5.67 -3.38
C ILE A 100 6.35 5.39 -4.71
N LEU A 101 6.79 4.37 -5.43
CA LEU A 101 6.13 3.93 -6.67
C LEU A 101 5.08 2.89 -6.36
N LYS A 102 5.43 1.90 -5.52
CA LYS A 102 4.55 0.84 -5.06
C LYS A 102 5.12 0.11 -3.85
N PHE A 103 4.26 -0.64 -3.18
CA PHE A 103 4.65 -1.65 -2.22
C PHE A 103 4.91 -2.98 -2.93
N LEU A 104 5.77 -3.80 -2.32
CA LEU A 104 6.12 -5.12 -2.81
C LEU A 104 5.60 -6.17 -1.84
N ARG A 105 5.26 -7.34 -2.37
CA ARG A 105 4.83 -8.49 -1.56
C ARG A 105 6.02 -9.03 -0.77
N GLY A 106 6.06 -8.75 0.53
CA GLY A 106 7.09 -9.24 1.44
C GLY A 106 7.04 -8.56 2.80
N TYR A 107 7.68 -9.19 3.78
CA TYR A 107 7.87 -8.67 5.14
C TYR A 107 9.35 -8.80 5.55
N PRO A 108 9.97 -7.81 6.20
CA PRO A 108 9.42 -6.49 6.54
C PRO A 108 8.98 -5.70 5.30
N VAL A 109 8.10 -4.71 5.46
CA VAL A 109 7.42 -4.03 4.34
C VAL A 109 8.45 -3.52 3.34
N GLN A 110 8.32 -3.93 2.07
CA GLN A 110 9.21 -3.50 0.99
C GLN A 110 8.51 -2.52 0.05
N ILE A 111 9.25 -1.52 -0.43
CA ILE A 111 8.77 -0.55 -1.40
C ILE A 111 9.71 -0.43 -2.59
N ALA A 112 9.14 -0.18 -3.76
CA ALA A 112 9.86 0.41 -4.88
C ALA A 112 9.73 1.93 -4.82
N TYR A 113 10.82 2.66 -5.03
CA TYR A 113 10.83 4.13 -4.97
C TYR A 113 11.64 4.74 -6.12
N GLY A 114 11.23 5.92 -6.54
CA GLY A 114 11.88 6.71 -7.58
C GLY A 114 12.63 7.90 -7.01
N ILE A 115 13.78 8.21 -7.58
CA ILE A 115 14.51 9.47 -7.36
C ILE A 115 14.53 10.25 -8.69
N PHE A 116 14.22 11.55 -8.62
CA PHE A 116 14.34 12.47 -9.74
C PHE A 116 15.61 13.31 -9.58
N THR A 117 16.53 13.18 -10.54
CA THR A 117 17.75 13.98 -10.59
C THR A 117 17.71 14.92 -11.78
N LYS A 118 17.90 16.23 -11.53
CA LYS A 118 18.01 17.22 -12.60
C LYS A 118 19.41 17.13 -13.21
N GLN A 119 19.48 16.91 -14.51
CA GLN A 119 20.72 17.01 -15.26
C GLN A 119 21.00 18.47 -15.65
N GLY A 120 22.28 18.81 -15.85
CA GLY A 120 22.70 20.16 -16.27
C GLY A 120 22.12 20.62 -17.62
N ASN A 121 21.58 19.70 -18.42
CA ASN A 121 20.89 19.97 -19.69
C ASN A 121 19.37 20.19 -19.52
N GLY A 122 18.87 20.30 -18.28
CA GLY A 122 17.44 20.49 -17.98
C GLY A 122 16.59 19.21 -18.01
N LYS A 123 17.14 18.05 -18.41
CA LYS A 123 16.41 16.78 -18.38
C LYS A 123 16.31 16.26 -16.95
N LEU A 124 15.15 15.69 -16.60
CA LEU A 124 14.96 14.92 -15.37
C LEU A 124 15.29 13.46 -15.66
N LYS A 125 16.25 12.89 -14.93
CA LYS A 125 16.50 11.46 -14.91
C LYS A 125 15.72 10.84 -13.77
N HIS A 126 14.88 9.87 -14.10
CA HIS A 126 14.21 9.01 -13.13
C HIS A 126 15.03 7.73 -12.94
N THR A 127 15.24 7.31 -11.70
CA THR A 127 15.85 6.01 -11.39
C THR A 127 15.07 5.35 -10.27
N SER A 128 14.68 4.09 -10.50
CA SER A 128 13.91 3.29 -9.56
C SER A 128 14.81 2.36 -8.76
N TYR A 129 14.52 2.22 -7.48
CA TYR A 129 15.22 1.36 -6.53
C TYR A 129 14.19 0.61 -5.68
N THR A 130 14.64 -0.37 -4.91
CA THR A 130 13.85 -1.05 -3.89
C THR A 130 14.50 -0.91 -2.53
N THR A 131 13.69 -0.88 -1.48
CA THR A 131 14.18 -0.91 -0.10
C THR A 131 13.18 -1.59 0.83
N THR A 132 13.64 -1.95 2.02
CA THR A 132 12.83 -2.42 3.14
C THR A 132 12.60 -1.27 4.12
N LEU A 133 11.35 -1.05 4.52
CA LEU A 133 10.98 -0.16 5.62
C LEU A 133 11.11 -0.95 6.92
N LYS A 134 12.10 -0.59 7.75
CA LYS A 134 12.34 -1.20 9.07
C LYS A 134 11.97 -0.27 10.23
N GLU A 135 11.70 0.99 9.91
CA GLU A 135 11.42 2.05 10.86
C GLU A 135 10.51 3.10 10.20
N PRO A 136 9.86 3.97 10.99
CA PRO A 136 9.10 5.07 10.43
C PRO A 136 10.01 5.98 9.59
N VAL A 137 9.64 6.17 8.32
CA VAL A 137 10.31 7.10 7.41
C VAL A 137 9.76 8.51 7.54
N GLN A 138 10.60 9.52 7.33
CA GLN A 138 10.12 10.90 7.30
C GLN A 138 9.24 11.10 6.06
N ARG A 139 7.93 11.23 6.28
CA ARG A 139 6.95 11.56 5.25
C ARG A 139 6.91 13.07 5.04
N VAL A 140 7.19 13.50 3.81
CA VAL A 140 7.19 14.93 3.43
C VAL A 140 5.81 15.36 2.96
N LEU A 141 5.13 14.52 2.17
CA LEU A 141 3.75 14.74 1.73
C LEU A 141 2.97 13.43 1.70
N ILE A 142 1.73 13.49 2.23
CA ILE A 142 0.81 12.33 2.29
C ILE A 142 0.29 12.01 0.89
N ILE A 143 -0.13 13.04 0.15
CA ILE A 143 -0.80 12.94 -1.15
C ILE A 143 -0.05 13.82 -2.16
N ASP A 144 0.09 13.33 -3.40
CA ASP A 144 0.62 14.14 -4.50
C ASP A 144 -0.35 15.32 -4.74
N PRO A 145 0.10 16.59 -4.74
CA PRO A 145 -0.77 17.72 -5.06
C PRO A 145 -1.44 17.63 -6.45
N LEU A 146 -1.00 16.70 -7.30
CA LEU A 146 -1.59 16.40 -8.62
C LEU A 146 -2.64 15.29 -8.61
N THR A 147 -2.79 14.55 -7.50
CA THR A 147 -3.95 13.66 -7.32
C THR A 147 -5.17 14.56 -7.16
N LYS A 148 -5.84 14.88 -8.27
CA LYS A 148 -7.14 15.55 -8.25
C LYS A 148 -8.04 14.76 -7.31
N ASN A 149 -8.42 15.40 -6.20
CA ASN A 149 -9.52 15.09 -5.29
C ASN A 149 -10.09 13.66 -5.43
N LEU A 150 -9.78 12.83 -4.42
CA LEU A 150 -10.78 11.87 -3.92
C LEU A 150 -12.03 12.63 -3.50
#